data_AF-A0A9D4B163-F1
#
_entry.id   AF-A0A9D4B163-F1
#
_cell.length_a   1.000
_cell.length_b   1.000
_cell.length_c   1.000
_cell.angle_alpha   90.00
_cell.angle_beta   90.00
_cell.angle_gamma   90.00
#
_symmetry.space_group_name_H-M   'P 1'
#
loop_
_entity.id
_entity.type
_entity.pdbx_description
1 polymer ?
#
loop_
_entity_poly.entity_id
_entity_poly.type
_entity_poly.pdbx_seq_one_letter_code
_entity_poly.pdbx_strand_id
1 'polypeptide(L)'
;MVAAYLHQRDIHVYAYLEGWLFRGCSGHQVQAMVNQTLFNTLGLKLSEEMSVVLPLQRIEFRGVVLDSASARAFLLLSRFQTLQDLCVPLKDHPQTTERNRLRLLGHMTK
;
A
#
# COMPACT_ATOMS: atom_id res chain seq x y z
N MET A 1 -4.15 -12.60 12.65
CA MET A 1 -3.94 -11.77 11.45
C MET A 1 -2.45 -11.77 11.12
N VAL A 2 -2.03 -12.18 9.92
CA VAL A 2 -0.61 -12.43 9.57
C VAL A 2 0.29 -11.21 9.83
N ALA A 3 -0.19 -10.00 9.55
CA ALA A 3 0.56 -8.76 9.82
C ALA A 3 0.94 -8.59 11.30
N ALA A 4 0.05 -8.94 12.23
CA ALA A 4 0.34 -8.85 13.67
C ALA A 4 1.42 -9.85 14.11
N TYR A 5 1.40 -11.06 13.53
CA TYR A 5 2.41 -12.10 13.77
C TYR A 5 3.80 -11.70 13.25
N LEU A 6 3.85 -10.97 12.14
CA LEU A 6 5.08 -10.41 11.58
C LEU A 6 5.58 -9.24 12.43
N HIS A 7 4.69 -8.38 12.93
CA HIS A 7 5.06 -7.26 13.78
C HIS A 7 5.66 -7.72 15.11
N GLN A 8 5.17 -8.82 15.69
CA GLN A 8 5.77 -9.47 16.88
C GLN A 8 7.20 -9.99 16.65
N ARG A 9 7.67 -10.04 15.40
CA ARG A 9 9.03 -10.44 15.01
C ARG A 9 9.86 -9.27 14.50
N ASP A 10 9.46 -8.05 14.83
CA ASP A 10 10.08 -6.80 14.36
C ASP A 10 10.09 -6.65 12.82
N ILE A 11 9.15 -7.32 12.14
CA ILE A 11 8.96 -7.17 10.69
C ILE A 11 7.89 -6.10 10.46
N HIS A 12 8.32 -4.95 9.95
CA HIS A 12 7.43 -3.88 9.55
C HIS A 12 6.83 -4.17 8.17
N VAL A 13 5.54 -4.49 8.16
CA VAL A 13 4.78 -4.79 6.94
C VAL A 13 3.61 -3.83 6.78
N TYR A 14 3.46 -3.27 5.59
CA TYR A 14 2.28 -2.54 5.17
C TYR A 14 1.51 -3.42 4.17
N ALA A 15 0.54 -4.17 4.69
CA ALA A 15 -0.26 -5.10 3.90
C ALA A 15 -1.51 -4.41 3.34
N TYR A 16 -1.75 -4.54 2.04
CA TYR A 16 -2.96 -4.05 1.38
C TYR A 16 -3.47 -5.04 0.32
N LEU A 17 -4.56 -5.74 0.64
CA LEU A 17 -5.15 -6.81 -0.18
C LEU A 17 -4.05 -7.80 -0.62
N GLU A 18 -3.63 -7.74 -1.88
CA GLU A 18 -2.65 -8.62 -2.52
C GLU A 18 -1.23 -8.05 -2.57
N GLY A 19 -1.05 -6.76 -2.26
CA GLY A 19 0.25 -6.08 -2.30
C GLY A 19 0.78 -5.82 -0.90
N TRP A 20 1.99 -6.28 -0.60
CA TRP A 20 2.61 -6.16 0.73
C TRP A 20 3.94 -5.43 0.58
N LEU A 21 4.13 -4.37 1.36
CA LEU A 21 5.39 -3.63 1.39
C LEU A 21 6.16 -3.98 2.65
N PHE A 22 7.41 -4.43 2.45
CA PHE A 22 8.36 -4.73 3.51
C PHE A 22 9.43 -3.64 3.56
N ARG A 23 9.78 -3.21 4.77
CA ARG A 23 10.84 -2.22 5.00
C ARG A 23 12.01 -2.85 5.74
N GLY A 24 13.23 -2.60 5.24
CA GLY A 24 14.47 -2.94 5.93
C GLY A 24 15.56 -1.91 5.64
N CYS A 25 16.64 -1.98 6.40
CA CYS A 25 17.83 -1.14 6.27
C CYS A 25 18.78 -1.63 5.17
N SER A 26 18.63 -2.89 4.70
CA SER A 26 19.41 -3.46 3.60
C SER A 26 18.60 -4.46 2.79
N GLY A 27 18.98 -4.69 1.53
CA GLY A 27 18.35 -5.70 0.69
C GLY A 27 18.42 -7.11 1.29
N HIS A 28 19.55 -7.47 1.89
CA HIS A 28 19.71 -8.74 2.60
C HIS A 28 18.76 -8.89 3.78
N GLN A 29 18.55 -7.81 4.55
CA GLN A 29 17.58 -7.85 5.65
C GLN A 29 16.16 -8.08 5.13
N VAL A 30 15.75 -7.39 4.06
CA VAL A 30 14.43 -7.58 3.45
C VAL A 30 14.26 -8.99 2.89
N GLN A 31 15.29 -9.55 2.23
CA GLN A 31 15.26 -10.93 1.75
C GLN A 31 15.16 -11.95 2.90
N ALA A 32 15.88 -11.72 4.00
CA ALA A 32 15.78 -12.58 5.18
C ALA A 32 14.39 -12.53 5.83
N MET A 33 13.75 -11.35 5.84
CA MET A 33 12.37 -11.17 6.30
C MET A 33 11.35 -11.85 5.37
N VAL A 34 11.57 -11.77 4.05
CA VAL A 34 10.72 -12.34 3.01
C VAL A 34 11.26 -13.70 2.58
N ASN A 35 11.31 -14.66 3.52
CA ASN A 35 11.71 -16.02 3.21
C ASN A 35 10.50 -16.89 2.83
N GLN A 36 10.68 -17.79 1.87
CA GLN A 36 9.60 -18.60 1.31
C GLN A 36 9.02 -19.58 2.34
N THR A 37 9.83 -20.06 3.28
CA THR A 37 9.42 -20.96 4.36
C THR A 37 8.37 -20.32 5.28
N LEU A 38 8.58 -19.07 5.67
CA LEU A 38 7.68 -18.29 6.53
C LEU A 38 6.35 -18.06 5.82
N PHE A 39 6.38 -17.64 4.56
CA PHE A 39 5.16 -17.39 3.78
C PHE A 39 4.36 -18.68 3.54
N ASN A 40 5.03 -19.79 3.21
CA ASN A 40 4.39 -21.10 3.09
C ASN A 40 3.73 -21.53 4.40
N THR A 41 4.39 -21.32 5.54
CA THR A 41 3.82 -21.61 6.88
C THR A 41 2.58 -20.76 7.16
N LEU A 42 2.54 -19.55 6.62
CA LEU A 42 1.40 -18.63 6.74
C LEU A 42 0.30 -18.92 5.69
N GLY A 43 0.48 -19.93 4.83
CA GLY A 43 -0.45 -20.25 3.74
C GLY A 43 -0.44 -19.23 2.59
N LEU A 44 0.62 -18.44 2.47
CA LEU A 44 0.78 -17.40 1.46
C LEU A 44 1.78 -17.85 0.39
N LYS A 45 1.47 -17.56 -0.88
CA LYS A 45 2.38 -17.78 -2.00
C LYS A 45 3.08 -16.47 -2.37
N LEU A 46 4.40 -16.45 -2.29
CA LEU A 46 5.20 -15.35 -2.83
C LEU A 46 5.26 -15.46 -4.35
N SER A 47 4.88 -14.40 -5.07
CA SER A 47 5.10 -14.30 -6.51
C SER A 47 6.45 -13.65 -6.76
N GLU A 48 7.45 -14.44 -7.10
CA GLU A 48 8.80 -13.94 -7.38
C GLU A 48 8.82 -12.97 -8.59
N GLU A 49 7.97 -13.22 -9.58
CA GLU A 49 7.84 -12.38 -10.78
C GLU A 49 7.33 -10.96 -10.47
N MET A 50 6.50 -10.81 -9.43
CA MET A 50 5.96 -9.50 -9.01
C MET A 50 6.71 -8.90 -7.82
N SER A 51 7.58 -9.66 -7.16
CA SER A 51 8.29 -9.21 -5.97
C SER A 51 9.61 -8.56 -6.37
N VAL A 52 9.78 -7.29 -5.99
CA VAL A 52 11.01 -6.55 -6.31
C VAL A 52 11.61 -5.98 -5.03
N VAL A 53 12.92 -6.15 -4.88
CA VAL A 53 13.70 -5.47 -3.84
C VAL A 53 14.35 -4.25 -4.45
N LEU A 54 13.91 -3.06 -4.03
CA LEU A 54 14.38 -1.80 -4.58
C LEU A 54 15.09 -0.97 -3.49
N PRO A 55 16.36 -0.57 -3.68
CA PRO A 55 17.03 0.34 -2.76
C PRO A 55 16.54 1.77 -3.03
N LEU A 56 15.37 2.11 -2.50
CA LEU A 56 14.72 3.39 -2.77
C LEU A 56 14.39 4.11 -1.47
N GLN A 57 14.73 5.40 -1.45
CA GLN A 57 14.28 6.29 -0.38
C GLN A 57 12.82 6.72 -0.57
N ARG A 58 12.33 6.66 -1.81
CA ARG A 58 11.00 7.07 -2.21
C ARG A 58 10.34 5.97 -3.04
N ILE A 59 9.17 5.50 -2.63
CA ILE A 59 8.40 4.49 -3.34
C ILE A 59 6.93 4.92 -3.45
N GLU A 60 6.35 4.76 -4.63
CA GLU A 60 4.91 4.82 -4.77
C GLU A 60 4.32 3.44 -4.45
N PHE A 61 3.45 3.40 -3.47
CA PHE A 61 2.74 2.20 -3.06
C PHE A 61 1.25 2.49 -2.98
N ARG A 62 0.47 1.86 -3.86
CA ARG A 62 -1.00 2.05 -3.95
C ARG A 62 -1.37 3.53 -3.98
N GLY A 63 -0.76 4.30 -4.89
CA GLY A 63 -0.99 5.74 -5.11
C GLY A 63 -0.69 6.67 -3.92
N VAL A 64 -0.04 6.16 -2.87
CA VAL A 64 0.62 6.95 -1.84
C VAL A 64 2.12 6.90 -2.10
N VAL A 65 2.77 8.05 -2.01
CA VAL A 65 4.22 8.14 -2.02
C VAL A 65 4.70 8.04 -0.59
N LEU A 66 5.55 7.06 -0.33
CA LEU A 66 6.29 6.89 0.91
C LEU A 66 7.69 7.42 0.70
N ASP A 67 8.07 8.44 1.45
CA ASP A 67 9.40 9.04 1.43
C ASP A 67 10.07 8.84 2.79
N SER A 68 11.07 7.97 2.79
CA SER A 68 11.87 7.65 3.98
C SER A 68 12.87 8.75 4.35
N ALA A 69 13.30 9.60 3.40
CA ALA A 69 14.23 10.69 3.68
C ALA A 69 13.55 11.79 4.51
N SER A 70 12.30 12.11 4.17
CA SER A 70 11.49 13.06 4.94
C SER A 70 10.64 12.42 6.03
N ALA A 71 10.59 11.09 6.11
CA ALA A 71 9.70 10.31 6.98
C ALA A 71 8.23 10.70 6.80
N ARG A 72 7.79 10.89 5.55
CA ARG A 72 6.43 11.34 5.21
C ARG A 72 5.75 10.40 4.23
N ALA A 73 4.43 10.36 4.34
CA ALA A 73 3.54 9.75 3.36
C ALA A 73 2.63 10.84 2.77
N PHE A 74 2.52 10.91 1.45
CA PHE A 74 1.66 11.88 0.78
C PHE A 74 1.05 11.32 -0.50
N LEU A 75 -0.09 11.86 -0.90
CA LEU A 75 -0.74 11.47 -2.15
C LEU A 75 0.00 12.10 -3.34
N LEU A 76 0.04 11.39 -4.47
CA LEU A 76 0.41 12.02 -5.73
C LEU A 76 -0.56 13.14 -6.07
N LEU A 77 -0.05 14.22 -6.68
CA LEU A 77 -0.86 15.36 -7.10
C LEU A 77 -2.02 14.93 -8.02
N SER A 78 -1.77 14.03 -8.97
CA SER A 78 -2.78 13.47 -9.86
C SER A 78 -3.90 12.75 -9.09
N ARG A 79 -3.54 12.01 -8.04
CA ARG A 79 -4.50 11.31 -7.19
C ARG A 79 -5.29 12.29 -6.32
N PHE A 80 -4.63 13.32 -5.80
CA PHE A 80 -5.30 14.39 -5.08
C PHE A 80 -6.30 15.14 -5.96
N GLN A 81 -5.91 15.51 -7.18
CA GLN A 81 -6.79 16.14 -8.17
C GLN A 81 -8.00 15.26 -8.50
N THR A 82 -7.77 13.96 -8.76
CA THR A 82 -8.87 13.01 -9.00
C THR A 82 -9.87 12.95 -7.84
N LEU A 83 -9.37 12.91 -6.60
CA LEU A 83 -10.22 12.92 -5.41
C LEU A 83 -10.96 14.25 -5.26
N GLN A 84 -10.31 15.36 -5.57
CA GLN A 84 -10.92 16.69 -5.56
C GLN A 84 -12.07 16.78 -6.56
N ASP A 85 -11.85 16.35 -7.80
CA ASP A 85 -12.85 16.33 -8.87
C ASP A 85 -14.04 15.44 -8.53
N LEU A 86 -13.81 14.32 -7.85
CA LEU A 86 -14.87 13.44 -7.37
C LEU A 86 -15.67 14.03 -6.20
N CYS A 87 -15.05 14.88 -5.39
CA CYS A 87 -15.70 15.54 -4.25
C CYS A 87 -16.49 16.79 -4.65
N VAL A 88 -16.11 17.49 -5.73
CA VAL A 88 -16.82 18.69 -6.21
C VAL A 88 -18.33 18.46 -6.41
N PRO A 89 -18.78 17.43 -7.16
CA PRO A 89 -20.21 17.16 -7.33
C PRO A 89 -20.93 16.77 -6.04
N LEU A 90 -20.24 16.19 -5.06
CA LEU A 90 -20.82 15.83 -3.76
C LEU A 90 -21.12 17.06 -2.90
N LYS A 91 -20.32 18.12 -3.06
CA LYS A 91 -20.47 19.37 -2.33
C LYS A 91 -21.67 20.17 -2.83
N ASP A 92 -21.88 20.19 -4.14
CA ASP A 92 -22.96 20.94 -4.78
C ASP A 92 -24.28 20.16 -4.80
N HIS A 93 -24.21 18.83 -4.85
CA HIS A 93 -25.37 17.93 -4.85
C HIS A 93 -25.15 16.73 -3.89
N PRO A 94 -25.47 16.87 -2.59
CA PRO A 94 -25.29 15.81 -1.59
C PRO A 94 -26.14 14.56 -1.89
N GLN A 95 -27.22 14.70 -2.65
CA GLN A 95 -27.95 13.59 -3.27
C GLN A 95 -27.32 13.20 -4.60
N THR A 96 -26.11 12.68 -4.51
CA THR A 96 -25.35 12.11 -5.62
C THR A 96 -25.92 10.74 -6.03
N THR A 97 -25.73 10.34 -7.30
CA THR A 97 -26.14 9.03 -7.79
C THR A 97 -25.33 7.91 -7.11
N GLU A 98 -25.94 6.75 -6.96
CA GLU A 98 -25.30 5.57 -6.37
C GLU A 98 -24.00 5.18 -7.10
N ARG A 99 -23.96 5.39 -8.42
CA ARG A 99 -22.76 5.22 -9.26
C ARG A 99 -21.59 6.09 -8.82
N ASN A 100 -21.85 7.34 -8.43
CA ASN A 100 -20.80 8.26 -7.98
C ASN A 100 -20.33 7.91 -6.55
N ARG A 101 -21.23 7.42 -5.68
CA ARG A 101 -20.85 6.87 -4.36
C ARG A 101 -19.96 5.63 -4.50
N LEU A 102 -20.32 4.71 -5.39
CA LEU A 102 -19.52 3.50 -5.68
C LEU A 102 -18.16 3.85 -6.29
N ARG A 103 -18.10 4.86 -7.17
CA ARG A 103 -16.81 5.38 -7.67
C ARG A 103 -15.95 5.92 -6.53
N LEU A 104 -16.52 6.73 -5.63
CA LEU A 104 -15.79 7.26 -4.48
C LEU A 104 -15.24 6.14 -3.60
N LEU A 105 -16.09 5.18 -3.24
CA LEU A 105 -15.70 3.99 -2.47
C LEU A 105 -14.57 3.23 -3.17
N GLY A 106 -14.68 3.02 -4.49
CA GLY A 106 -13.65 2.37 -5.29
C GLY A 106 -12.29 3.09 -5.31
N HIS A 107 -12.25 4.41 -5.07
CA HIS A 107 -11.02 5.19 -4.94
C HIS A 107 -10.46 5.22 -3.50
N MET A 108 -11.30 4.92 -2.51
CA MET A 108 -10.89 4.74 -1.11
C MET A 108 -10.38 3.31 -0.83
N THR A 109 -10.80 2.33 -1.65
CA THR A 109 -10.39 0.91 -1.56
C THR A 109 -9.34 0.49 -2.59
N LYS A 110 -8.59 1.42 -3.19
CA LYS A 110 -7.47 1.14 -4.10
C LYS A 110 -6.23 1.90 -3.67
#